data_AF-A0AAW4FAU2-F1
#
_entry.id   AF-A0AAW4FAU2-F1
#
_cell.length_a   1.000
_cell.length_b   1.000
_cell.length_c   1.000
_cell.angle_alpha   90.00
_cell.angle_beta   90.00
_cell.angle_gamma   90.00
#
_symmetry.space_group_name_H-M   'P 1'
#
loop_
_entity.id
_entity.type
_entity.pdbx_description
1 polymer ?
#
loop_
_entity_poly.entity_id
_entity_poly.type
_entity_poly.pdbx_seq_one_letter_code
_entity_poly.pdbx_strand_id
1 'polypeptide(L)' 'MQTYVHSGLYHHTIDQLETIARTFDPAAPDILRTRIIEALGDLGIWPASVFEVSDERKAAA' A
#
# COMPACT_ATOMS: atom_id res chain seq x y z
N MET A 1 4.38 -17.73 -2.71
CA MET A 1 5.26 -17.33 -1.59
C MET A 1 4.38 -16.70 -0.52
N GLN A 2 4.49 -17.11 0.74
CA GLN A 2 3.75 -16.49 1.83
C GLN A 2 4.70 -15.63 2.65
N THR A 3 4.32 -14.38 2.89
CA THR A 3 5.08 -13.45 3.72
C THR A 3 4.50 -13.47 5.13
N TYR A 4 5.32 -13.80 6.11
CA TYR A 4 4.94 -13.71 7.51
C TYR A 4 5.03 -12.25 7.97
N VAL A 5 4.00 -11.80 8.68
CA VAL A 5 3.95 -10.46 9.30
C VAL A 5 3.57 -10.60 10.76
N HIS A 6 4.17 -9.78 11.62
CA HIS A 6 3.84 -9.75 13.04
C HIS A 6 2.35 -9.45 13.24
N SER A 7 1.65 -10.23 14.08
CA SER A 7 0.19 -10.16 14.22
C SER A 7 -0.33 -8.77 14.60
N GLY A 8 0.37 -8.05 15.46
CA GLY A 8 0.00 -6.69 15.84
C GLY A 8 0.01 -5.72 14.65
N LEU A 9 1.02 -5.82 13.78
CA LEU A 9 1.11 -4.98 12.58
C LEU A 9 0.04 -5.38 11.56
N TYR A 10 -0.17 -6.69 11.40
CA TYR A 10 -1.22 -7.22 10.54
C TYR A 10 -2.60 -6.68 10.92
N HIS A 11 -3.00 -6.83 12.19
CA HIS A 11 -4.31 -6.36 12.65
C HIS A 11 -4.43 -4.83 12.60
N HIS A 12 -3.35 -4.10 12.89
CA HIS A 12 -3.34 -2.65 12.75
C HIS A 12 -3.64 -2.20 11.31
N THR A 13 -3.01 -2.83 10.31
CA THR A 13 -3.29 -2.52 8.90
C THR A 13 -4.72 -2.90 8.52
N ILE A 14 -5.27 -3.99 9.05
CA ILE A 14 -6.69 -4.32 8.86
C ILE A 14 -7.59 -3.19 9.41
N ASP A 15 -7.34 -2.70 10.62
CA ASP A 15 -8.12 -1.59 11.21
C ASP A 15 -8.06 -0.31 10.36
N GLN A 16 -6.89 -0.01 9.78
CA GLN A 16 -6.72 1.11 8.85
C GLN A 16 -7.56 0.91 7.58
N LEU A 17 -7.51 -0.26 6.95
CA LEU A 17 -8.28 -0.58 5.75
C LEU A 17 -9.79 -0.52 6.00
N GLU A 18 -10.26 -1.04 7.13
CA GLU A 18 -11.68 -0.92 7.50
C GLU A 18 -12.09 0.55 7.72
N THR A 19 -11.22 1.36 8.32
CA THR A 19 -11.46 2.79 8.52
C THR A 19 -11.54 3.52 7.17
N ILE A 20 -10.67 3.19 6.22
CA ILE A 20 -10.72 3.71 4.85
C ILE A 20 -12.07 3.37 4.20
N ALA A 21 -12.50 2.10 4.29
CA ALA A 21 -13.78 1.67 3.72
C ALA A 21 -14.98 2.37 4.36
N ARG A 22 -14.96 2.57 5.70
CA ARG A 22 -16.04 3.26 6.43
C ARG A 22 -16.10 4.76 6.15
N THR A 23 -14.98 5.38 5.78
CA THR A 23 -14.88 6.83 5.52
C THR A 23 -14.78 7.17 4.05
N PHE A 24 -15.01 6.19 3.17
CA PHE A 24 -14.90 6.38 1.73
C PHE A 24 -16.01 7.30 1.20
N ASP A 25 -15.61 8.37 0.52
CA ASP A 25 -16.51 9.24 -0.23
C ASP A 25 -16.47 8.87 -1.74
N PRO A 26 -17.56 8.33 -2.30
CA PRO A 26 -17.62 7.98 -3.72
C PRO A 26 -17.48 9.18 -4.66
N ALA A 27 -17.63 10.42 -4.18
CA ALA A 27 -17.39 11.63 -4.97
C ALA A 27 -15.89 11.98 -5.12
N ALA A 28 -14.99 11.37 -4.34
CA ALA A 28 -13.54 11.62 -4.34
C ALA A 28 -12.71 10.31 -4.37
N PRO A 29 -12.82 9.50 -5.45
CA PRO A 29 -12.23 8.17 -5.52
C PRO A 29 -10.69 8.15 -5.63
N ASP A 30 -10.08 9.26 -6.02
CA ASP A 30 -8.63 9.45 -6.15
C ASP A 30 -7.90 9.33 -4.80
N ILE A 31 -8.55 9.71 -3.71
CA ILE A 31 -8.00 9.60 -2.35
C ILE A 31 -7.98 8.14 -1.86
N LEU A 32 -8.92 7.31 -2.32
CA LEU A 32 -9.06 5.92 -1.86
C LEU A 32 -7.82 5.09 -2.17
N ARG A 33 -7.36 5.13 -3.43
CA ARG A 33 -6.21 4.32 -3.85
C ARG A 33 -4.95 4.70 -3.09
N THR A 34 -4.70 6.00 -2.92
CA THR A 34 -3.55 6.50 -2.16
C THR A 34 -3.57 6.02 -0.72
N ARG A 35 -4.72 6.14 -0.02
CA ARG A 35 -4.85 5.69 1.37
C ARG A 35 -4.65 4.18 1.54
N ILE A 36 -5.09 3.38 0.57
CA ILE A 36 -4.85 1.92 0.58
C ILE A 36 -3.37 1.63 0.41
N ILE A 37 -2.69 2.31 -0.51
CA ILE A 37 -1.24 2.14 -0.74
C ILE A 37 -0.46 2.52 0.52
N GLU A 38 -0.82 3.60 1.20
CA GLU A 38 -0.20 4.02 2.46
C GLU A 38 -0.34 2.95 3.55
N ALA A 39 -1.56 2.43 3.78
CA ALA A 39 -1.78 1.39 4.79
C ALA A 39 -1.00 0.10 4.51
N LEU A 40 -0.85 -0.28 3.24
CA LEU A 40 -0.03 -1.43 2.84
C LEU A 40 1.48 -1.14 2.94
N GLY A 41 1.90 0.10 2.67
CA GLY A 41 3.27 0.55 2.84
C GLY A 41 3.73 0.48 4.29
N ASP A 42 2.87 0.86 5.24
CA ASP A 42 3.10 0.72 6.68
C ASP A 42 3.27 -0.76 7.10
N LEU A 43 2.62 -1.68 6.39
CA LEU A 43 2.77 -3.14 6.55
C LEU A 43 4.09 -3.66 5.95
N GLY A 44 4.85 -2.82 5.24
CA GLY A 44 6.07 -3.18 4.51
C GLY A 44 5.80 -3.78 3.13
N ILE A 45 4.60 -3.62 2.59
CA ILE A 45 4.21 -4.14 1.28
C ILE A 45 4.21 -3.00 0.27
N TRP A 46 5.03 -3.14 -0.77
CA TRP A 46 5.08 -2.21 -1.90
C TRP A 46 4.93 -2.97 -3.23
N PRO A 47 4.28 -2.38 -4.24
CA PRO A 47 4.20 -3.01 -5.55
C PRO A 47 5.59 -3.06 -6.19
N ALA A 48 5.87 -4.12 -6.95
CA ALA A 48 7.17 -4.29 -7.61
C ALA A 48 7.54 -3.14 -8.56
N SER A 49 6.53 -2.46 -9.13
CA SER A 49 6.69 -1.32 -10.03
C SER A 49 7.41 -0.12 -9.41
N VAL A 50 7.50 -0.02 -8.07
CA VAL A 50 8.34 1.01 -7.42
C VAL A 50 9.82 0.83 -7.74
N PHE A 51 10.25 -0.38 -8.07
CA PHE A 51 11.63 -0.70 -8.45
C PHE A 51 11.87 -0.56 -9.96
N GLU A 52 10.83 -0.63 -10.79
CA GLU A 52 10.92 -0.55 -12.26
C GLU A 52 11.43 0.83 -12.73
N VAL A 53 11.07 1.92 -12.04
CA VAL A 53 11.61 3.28 -12.29
C VAL A 53 13.12 3.37 -12.02
N SER A 54 13.65 2.50 -11.16
CA SER A 54 15.09 2.40 -10.87
C SER A 54 15.85 1.68 -11.98
N ASP A 55 15.23 0.68 -12.61
CA ASP A 55 15.88 -0.11 -13.67
C ASP A 55 15.98 0.66 -14.99
N GLU A 56 15.00 1.50 -15.34
CA GLU A 56 15.11 2.39 -16.52
C GLU A 56 16.26 3.40 -16.38
N ARG A 57 16.55 3.90 -15.17
CA ARG A 57 17.69 4.79 -14.91
C ARG A 57 19.04 4.08 -14.96
N LYS A 58 19.10 2.78 -14.65
CA LYS A 58 20.31 1.96 -14.79
C LYS A 58 20.58 1.53 -16.23
N ALA A 59 19.54 1.39 -17.05
CA ALA A 59 19.69 1.05 -18.47
C ALA A 59 20.10 2.25 -19.35
N ALA A 60 20.00 3.47 -18.84
CA ALA A 60 20.32 4.72 -19.54
C ALA A 60 21.68 5.35 -19.14
N ALA A 61 22.52 4.63 -18.39
CA ALA A 61 23.86 5.04 -17.96
C ALA A 61 24.93 4.05 -18.44
#